data_AF-L9LDL7-F1
#
_entry.id   AF-L9LDL7-F1
#
_cell.length_a   1.000
_cell.length_b   1.000
_cell.length_c   1.000
_cell.angle_alpha   90.00
_cell.angle_beta   90.00
_cell.angle_gamma   90.00
#
_symmetry.space_group_name_H-M   'P 1'
#
loop_
_entity.id
_entity.type
_entity.pdbx_description
1 polymer ?
#
loop_
_entity_poly.entity_id
_entity_poly.type
_entity_poly.pdbx_seq_one_letter_code
_entity_poly.pdbx_strand_id
1 'polypeptide(L)'
;MARPQLLFLLAWVAAVGEARHRSAWARKELLNVCMDAKHHKQEPGPEEKLHGQCSPWKNNACCSINTSHEAHRNISYLYNFNWDHCGKMEPACKQHFIQDTCLYECSPNLGPWIQKVDQSWRRERILNVPLCKEDCERWWEDCRSSFTCKSNWHKGWNWTSGESPWKNNACCSINTSHEAHRNISYLYNFNWDHCGKMEPACKQHFIQDTCLYECSPNLGPWIQKVDQSWRRERILNVPLCKEDCERWWEDCRSSYTCKSNWHKGWNWTSGYNTCPVKEACHPFPFYFPTPAHLCNEIWTHSYKVSNYSRGSGRWIQMWFDPAHGNPNEEVAKFYAAAMSGAGLPGAWPPLLCLALTVHWLLSRAPFTF
;
A
#
# COMPACT_ATOMS: atom_id res chain seq x y z
N MET A 1 -15.55 -76.07 20.72
CA MET A 1 -14.32 -75.49 20.12
C MET A 1 -14.71 -74.60 18.96
N ALA A 2 -14.77 -73.28 19.15
CA ALA A 2 -14.84 -72.36 18.02
C ALA A 2 -13.55 -72.53 17.19
N ARG A 3 -13.70 -72.85 15.90
CA ARG A 3 -12.58 -73.16 15.01
C ARG A 3 -11.62 -71.95 14.96
N PRO A 4 -10.33 -72.11 15.33
CA PRO A 4 -9.36 -71.00 15.29
C PRO A 4 -9.28 -70.31 13.92
N GLN A 5 -9.55 -71.05 12.83
CA GLN A 5 -9.65 -70.51 11.47
C GLN A 5 -10.73 -69.42 11.31
N LEU A 6 -11.87 -69.54 12.00
CA LEU A 6 -12.95 -68.55 11.91
C LEU A 6 -12.57 -67.24 12.63
N LEU A 7 -11.86 -67.36 13.76
CA LEU A 7 -11.32 -66.20 14.48
C LEU A 7 -10.23 -65.48 13.68
N PHE A 8 -9.36 -66.22 12.99
CA PHE A 8 -8.36 -65.63 12.09
C PHE A 8 -9.02 -64.91 10.90
N LEU A 9 -10.03 -65.51 10.27
CA LEU A 9 -10.78 -64.87 9.17
C LEU A 9 -11.46 -63.57 9.62
N LEU A 10 -12.10 -63.56 10.79
CA LEU A 10 -12.77 -62.37 11.34
C LEU A 10 -11.77 -61.26 11.70
N ALA A 11 -10.63 -61.60 12.30
CA ALA A 11 -9.57 -60.64 12.60
C ALA A 11 -8.96 -60.05 11.32
N TRP A 12 -8.80 -60.86 10.27
CA TRP A 12 -8.28 -60.42 8.98
C TRP A 12 -9.27 -59.47 8.27
N VAL A 13 -10.57 -59.78 8.27
CA VAL A 13 -11.61 -58.92 7.70
C VAL A 13 -11.70 -57.59 8.46
N ALA A 14 -11.59 -57.59 9.78
CA ALA A 14 -11.57 -56.36 10.59
C ALA A 14 -10.34 -55.49 10.26
N ALA A 15 -9.14 -56.08 10.20
CA ALA A 15 -7.91 -55.35 9.86
C ALA A 15 -7.94 -54.77 8.43
N VAL A 16 -8.46 -55.52 7.45
CA VAL A 16 -8.63 -55.05 6.07
C VAL A 16 -9.69 -53.95 5.97
N GLY A 17 -10.78 -54.07 6.74
CA GLY A 17 -11.83 -53.04 6.82
C GLY A 17 -11.31 -51.73 7.41
N GLU A 18 -10.54 -51.81 8.50
CA GLU A 18 -9.95 -50.64 9.16
C GLU A 18 -8.88 -49.96 8.30
N ALA A 19 -8.04 -50.74 7.61
CA ALA A 19 -7.07 -50.23 6.64
C ALA A 19 -7.74 -49.53 5.45
N ARG A 20 -8.83 -50.10 4.91
CA ARG A 20 -9.64 -49.45 3.86
C ARG A 20 -10.23 -48.13 4.33
N HIS A 21 -10.79 -48.09 5.54
CA HIS A 21 -11.38 -46.88 6.11
C HIS A 21 -10.33 -45.77 6.31
N ARG A 22 -9.16 -46.10 6.87
CA ARG A 22 -8.04 -45.14 7.01
C ARG A 22 -7.53 -44.64 5.65
N SER A 23 -7.45 -45.51 4.64
CA SER A 23 -7.04 -45.11 3.29
C SER A 23 -8.04 -44.16 2.61
N ALA A 24 -9.34 -44.37 2.82
CA ALA A 24 -10.40 -43.52 2.30
C ALA A 24 -10.41 -42.15 2.98
N TRP A 25 -10.16 -42.12 4.29
CA TRP A 25 -10.07 -40.89 5.07
C TRP A 25 -8.82 -40.06 4.70
N ALA A 26 -7.64 -40.69 4.64
CA ALA A 26 -6.42 -40.03 4.18
C ALA A 26 -6.54 -39.51 2.73
N ARG A 27 -7.25 -40.24 1.85
CA ARG A 27 -7.53 -39.77 0.48
C ARG A 27 -8.47 -38.56 0.46
N LYS A 28 -9.40 -38.45 1.41
CA LYS A 28 -10.29 -37.30 1.55
C LYS A 28 -9.55 -36.06 2.04
N GLU A 29 -8.53 -36.22 2.89
CA GLU A 29 -7.72 -35.10 3.40
C GLU A 29 -6.74 -34.52 2.37
N LEU A 30 -6.44 -35.25 1.28
CA LEU A 30 -5.48 -34.81 0.26
C LEU A 30 -6.12 -34.32 -1.04
N LEU A 31 -7.41 -34.59 -1.26
CA LEU A 31 -8.10 -34.24 -2.49
C LEU A 31 -9.10 -33.13 -2.23
N ASN A 32 -9.19 -32.18 -3.17
CA ASN A 32 -10.13 -31.07 -3.11
C ASN A 32 -9.97 -30.24 -1.83
N VAL A 33 -8.74 -29.82 -1.56
CA VAL A 33 -8.35 -29.05 -0.37
C VAL A 33 -7.61 -27.79 -0.76
N CYS A 34 -7.78 -26.74 0.04
CA CYS A 34 -6.99 -25.52 -0.05
C CYS A 34 -5.94 -25.50 1.05
N MET A 35 -4.78 -24.97 0.72
CA MET A 35 -3.68 -24.79 1.66
C MET A 35 -3.99 -23.68 2.67
N ASP A 36 -3.60 -23.86 3.95
CA ASP A 36 -3.66 -22.80 4.96
C ASP A 36 -2.53 -21.78 4.73
N ALA A 37 -2.76 -20.88 3.77
CA ALA A 37 -1.89 -19.76 3.46
C ALA A 37 -2.68 -18.43 3.42
N LYS A 38 -1.97 -17.34 3.14
CA LYS A 38 -2.45 -15.97 3.36
C LYS A 38 -3.68 -15.58 2.52
N HIS A 39 -3.78 -16.06 1.28
CA HIS A 39 -4.78 -15.59 0.30
C HIS A 39 -5.69 -16.70 -0.24
N HIS A 40 -5.50 -17.93 0.22
CA HIS A 40 -6.36 -19.07 -0.11
C HIS A 40 -7.71 -18.94 0.60
N LYS A 41 -8.75 -19.46 -0.04
CA LYS A 41 -10.03 -19.76 0.60
C LYS A 41 -9.85 -20.92 1.58
N GLN A 42 -10.74 -20.99 2.56
CA GLN A 42 -10.77 -22.10 3.51
C GLN A 42 -11.11 -23.44 2.83
N GLU A 43 -12.06 -23.42 1.90
CA GLU A 43 -12.46 -24.58 1.12
C GLU A 43 -12.60 -24.20 -0.36
N PRO A 44 -12.36 -25.15 -1.28
CA PRO A 44 -12.51 -24.87 -2.69
C PRO A 44 -13.99 -24.78 -3.08
N GLY A 45 -14.26 -23.96 -4.09
CA GLY A 45 -15.61 -23.79 -4.60
C GLY A 45 -15.64 -22.99 -5.91
N PRO A 46 -16.79 -22.98 -6.60
CA PRO A 46 -16.94 -22.28 -7.86
C PRO A 46 -16.83 -20.76 -7.66
N GLU A 47 -16.23 -20.10 -8.64
CA GLU A 47 -16.17 -18.64 -8.76
C GLU A 47 -16.98 -18.21 -9.99
N GLU A 48 -17.68 -17.09 -9.92
CA GLU A 48 -18.43 -16.58 -11.07
C GLU A 48 -17.48 -16.26 -12.25
N LYS A 49 -16.30 -15.75 -11.94
CA LYS A 49 -15.26 -15.41 -12.91
C LYS A 49 -13.89 -15.40 -12.23
N LEU A 50 -12.88 -15.89 -12.96
CA LEU A 50 -11.47 -15.69 -12.61
C LEU A 50 -10.75 -14.99 -13.76
N HIS A 51 -9.76 -14.18 -13.42
CA HIS A 51 -9.06 -13.31 -14.37
C HIS A 51 -8.01 -14.08 -15.18
N GLY A 52 -7.98 -13.81 -16.49
CA GLY A 52 -6.90 -14.20 -17.40
C GLY A 52 -6.53 -15.68 -17.29
N GLN A 53 -5.26 -15.92 -16.99
CA GLN A 53 -4.65 -17.25 -16.93
C GLN A 53 -5.17 -18.11 -15.77
N CYS A 54 -5.84 -17.50 -14.79
CA CYS A 54 -6.45 -18.22 -13.67
C CYS A 54 -7.86 -18.77 -14.02
N SER A 55 -8.42 -18.46 -15.20
CA SER A 55 -9.75 -18.94 -15.61
C SER A 55 -9.96 -20.46 -15.58
N PRO A 56 -8.95 -21.33 -15.81
CA PRO A 56 -9.15 -22.78 -15.79
C PRO A 56 -9.69 -23.34 -14.47
N TRP A 57 -9.43 -22.67 -13.34
CA TRP A 57 -9.89 -23.12 -12.02
C TRP A 57 -11.29 -22.66 -11.65
N LYS A 58 -11.96 -21.85 -12.48
CA LYS A 58 -13.24 -21.17 -12.17
C LYS A 58 -14.29 -22.10 -11.54
N ASN A 59 -14.44 -23.32 -12.03
CA ASN A 59 -15.50 -24.22 -11.58
C ASN A 59 -15.26 -24.79 -10.17
N ASN A 60 -14.01 -24.77 -9.70
CA ASN A 60 -13.62 -25.24 -8.39
C ASN A 60 -12.22 -24.71 -8.03
N ALA A 61 -12.17 -23.54 -7.40
CA ALA A 61 -10.93 -22.82 -7.11
C ALA A 61 -10.70 -22.67 -5.60
N CYS A 62 -9.44 -22.57 -5.22
CA CYS A 62 -8.98 -22.10 -3.90
C CYS A 62 -8.70 -20.60 -3.84
N CYS A 63 -8.75 -19.89 -4.96
CA CYS A 63 -8.54 -18.44 -5.02
C CYS A 63 -9.86 -17.69 -5.20
N SER A 64 -9.87 -16.42 -4.82
CA SER A 64 -10.98 -15.48 -5.12
C SER A 64 -10.75 -14.77 -6.46
N ILE A 65 -11.79 -14.12 -6.99
CA ILE A 65 -11.65 -13.21 -8.14
C ILE A 65 -10.57 -12.14 -7.91
N ASN A 66 -10.47 -11.56 -6.70
CA ASN A 66 -9.48 -10.53 -6.39
C ASN A 66 -8.06 -11.10 -6.46
N THR A 67 -7.82 -12.26 -5.84
CA THR A 67 -6.55 -13.00 -5.92
C THR A 67 -6.15 -13.25 -7.38
N SER A 68 -7.10 -13.65 -8.23
CA SER A 68 -6.82 -13.89 -9.65
C SER A 68 -6.40 -12.63 -10.44
N HIS A 69 -6.98 -11.47 -10.12
CA HIS A 69 -6.55 -10.20 -10.72
C HIS A 69 -5.15 -9.80 -10.26
N GLU A 70 -4.85 -10.01 -8.99
CA GLU A 70 -3.58 -9.61 -8.38
C GLU A 70 -2.42 -10.51 -8.80
N ALA A 71 -2.69 -11.78 -9.15
CA ALA A 71 -1.72 -12.68 -9.76
C ALA A 71 -1.14 -12.12 -11.09
N HIS A 72 -1.87 -11.23 -11.78
CA HIS A 72 -1.46 -10.67 -13.07
C HIS A 72 -0.77 -9.29 -12.95
N ARG A 73 -0.64 -8.74 -11.74
CA ARG A 73 0.01 -7.44 -11.53
C ARG A 73 1.51 -7.55 -11.39
N ASN A 74 2.22 -6.47 -11.74
CA ASN A 74 3.69 -6.48 -11.69
C ASN A 74 4.26 -6.47 -10.27
N ILE A 75 3.61 -5.69 -9.40
CA ILE A 75 3.84 -5.61 -7.97
C ILE A 75 2.45 -5.68 -7.36
N SER A 76 2.11 -6.79 -6.73
CA SER A 76 0.78 -7.04 -6.16
C SER A 76 0.89 -7.32 -4.67
N TYR A 77 -0.20 -7.07 -3.93
CA TYR A 77 -0.22 -7.28 -2.49
C TYR A 77 -0.07 -8.76 -2.09
N LEU A 78 -0.18 -9.69 -3.05
CA LEU A 78 -0.03 -11.12 -2.78
C LEU A 78 1.34 -11.39 -2.15
N TYR A 79 2.39 -10.88 -2.82
CA TYR A 79 3.79 -11.14 -2.46
C TYR A 79 4.67 -9.88 -2.43
N ASN A 80 4.16 -8.71 -2.84
CA ASN A 80 4.92 -7.49 -3.08
C ASN A 80 6.16 -7.69 -3.95
N PHE A 81 6.13 -8.72 -4.80
CA PHE A 81 7.25 -9.11 -5.65
C PHE A 81 7.23 -8.29 -6.94
N ASN A 82 8.36 -7.71 -7.32
CA ASN A 82 8.52 -7.04 -8.61
C ASN A 82 9.08 -8.04 -9.62
N TRP A 83 8.31 -8.42 -10.65
CA TRP A 83 8.83 -9.31 -11.70
C TRP A 83 9.99 -8.65 -12.49
N ASP A 84 10.03 -7.33 -12.55
CA ASP A 84 11.08 -6.56 -13.23
C ASP A 84 12.26 -6.17 -12.30
N HIS A 85 12.46 -6.90 -11.19
CA HIS A 85 13.42 -6.56 -10.12
C HIS A 85 14.88 -6.41 -10.60
N CYS A 86 15.26 -7.03 -11.70
CA CYS A 86 16.61 -6.95 -12.26
C CYS A 86 16.62 -6.60 -13.77
N GLY A 87 15.57 -5.89 -14.21
CA GLY A 87 15.34 -5.51 -15.61
C GLY A 87 13.94 -5.94 -16.05
N LYS A 88 13.45 -5.37 -17.15
CA LYS A 88 12.13 -5.73 -17.69
C LYS A 88 12.12 -7.20 -18.11
N MET A 89 11.21 -7.98 -17.54
CA MET A 89 11.02 -9.39 -17.87
C MET A 89 10.32 -9.54 -19.22
N GLU A 90 10.73 -10.54 -20.01
CA GLU A 90 10.07 -10.84 -21.28
C GLU A 90 8.61 -11.28 -21.04
N PRO A 91 7.65 -10.85 -21.89
CA PRO A 91 6.24 -11.17 -21.68
C PRO A 91 5.95 -12.68 -21.62
N ALA A 92 6.62 -13.48 -22.45
CA ALA A 92 6.47 -14.94 -22.44
C ALA A 92 7.00 -15.56 -21.13
N CYS A 93 8.16 -15.10 -20.65
CA CYS A 93 8.68 -15.51 -19.34
C CYS A 93 7.73 -15.16 -18.20
N LYS A 94 7.22 -13.92 -18.20
CA LYS A 94 6.26 -13.44 -17.19
C LYS A 94 4.95 -14.23 -17.20
N GLN A 95 4.51 -14.70 -18.36
CA GLN A 95 3.32 -15.53 -18.48
C GLN A 95 3.46 -16.80 -17.61
N HIS A 96 4.57 -17.51 -17.66
CA HIS A 96 4.78 -18.72 -16.84
C HIS A 96 4.70 -18.44 -15.34
N PHE A 97 5.28 -17.34 -14.86
CA PHE A 97 5.18 -16.95 -13.44
C PHE A 97 3.75 -16.61 -12.99
N ILE A 98 2.94 -16.04 -13.89
CA ILE A 98 1.51 -15.82 -13.63
C ILE A 98 0.78 -17.17 -13.56
N GLN A 99 1.08 -18.12 -14.46
CA GLN A 99 0.49 -19.47 -14.43
C GLN A 99 0.85 -20.22 -13.15
N ASP A 100 2.11 -20.16 -12.72
CA ASP A 100 2.57 -20.73 -11.46
C ASP A 100 1.84 -20.11 -10.26
N THR A 101 1.67 -18.79 -10.26
CA THR A 101 0.89 -18.10 -9.22
C THR A 101 -0.58 -18.56 -9.22
N CYS A 102 -1.21 -18.67 -10.39
CA CYS A 102 -2.58 -19.19 -10.51
C CYS A 102 -2.67 -20.65 -10.04
N LEU A 103 -1.70 -21.50 -10.39
CA LEU A 103 -1.64 -22.89 -9.93
C LEU A 103 -1.56 -22.94 -8.40
N TYR A 104 -0.64 -22.18 -7.81
CA TYR A 104 -0.41 -22.11 -6.37
C TYR A 104 -1.65 -21.63 -5.62
N GLU A 105 -2.27 -20.53 -6.07
CA GLU A 105 -3.39 -19.88 -5.37
C GLU A 105 -4.73 -20.56 -5.63
N CYS A 106 -4.96 -21.09 -6.83
CA CYS A 106 -6.29 -21.52 -7.26
C CYS A 106 -6.50 -23.04 -7.26
N SER A 107 -5.46 -23.86 -7.30
CA SER A 107 -5.63 -25.31 -7.47
C SER A 107 -6.10 -26.01 -6.18
N PRO A 108 -7.25 -26.71 -6.21
CA PRO A 108 -7.71 -27.53 -5.09
C PRO A 108 -7.05 -28.92 -5.05
N ASN A 109 -6.08 -29.17 -5.94
CA ASN A 109 -5.48 -30.48 -6.18
C ASN A 109 -4.03 -30.58 -5.71
N LEU A 110 -3.56 -29.63 -4.90
CA LEU A 110 -2.18 -29.60 -4.41
C LEU A 110 -1.96 -30.39 -3.12
N GLY A 111 -3.02 -30.93 -2.51
CA GLY A 111 -3.00 -31.61 -1.21
C GLY A 111 -1.86 -32.63 -1.01
N PRO A 112 -1.55 -33.52 -1.96
CA PRO A 112 -0.45 -34.49 -1.80
C PRO A 112 0.94 -33.87 -1.60
N TRP A 113 1.11 -32.60 -1.97
CA TRP A 113 2.38 -31.86 -1.88
C TRP A 113 2.38 -30.76 -0.82
N ILE A 114 1.28 -30.59 -0.09
CA ILE A 114 1.19 -29.62 1.01
C ILE A 114 2.01 -30.13 2.20
N GLN A 115 2.83 -29.24 2.76
CA GLN A 115 3.62 -29.48 3.96
C GLN A 115 3.45 -28.33 4.94
N LYS A 116 3.33 -28.67 6.23
CA LYS A 116 3.35 -27.69 7.31
C LYS A 116 4.73 -27.02 7.39
N VAL A 117 4.72 -25.73 7.67
CA VAL A 117 5.92 -24.92 7.87
C VAL A 117 5.73 -23.98 9.05
N ASP A 118 6.83 -23.68 9.73
CA ASP A 118 6.88 -22.68 10.79
C ASP A 118 7.47 -21.39 10.21
N GLN A 119 6.61 -20.56 9.61
CA GLN A 119 6.99 -19.27 9.03
C GLN A 119 6.02 -18.18 9.48
N SER A 120 6.53 -16.97 9.69
CA SER A 120 5.73 -15.83 10.17
C SER A 120 4.57 -15.42 9.25
N TRP A 121 4.59 -15.84 7.98
CA TRP A 121 3.66 -15.38 6.94
C TRP A 121 2.83 -16.49 6.28
N ARG A 122 3.10 -17.77 6.57
CA ARG A 122 2.29 -18.91 6.08
C ARG A 122 2.48 -20.13 7.00
N ARG A 123 1.45 -20.96 7.09
CA ARG A 123 1.45 -22.19 7.90
C ARG A 123 1.70 -23.44 7.08
N GLU A 124 1.41 -23.37 5.79
CA GLU A 124 1.60 -24.46 4.84
C GLU A 124 2.25 -23.97 3.55
N ARG A 125 2.96 -24.87 2.85
CA ARG A 125 3.52 -24.64 1.51
C ARG A 125 3.43 -25.90 0.67
N ILE A 126 3.48 -25.76 -0.65
CA ILE A 126 3.74 -26.90 -1.54
C ILE A 126 5.24 -27.21 -1.65
N LEU A 127 5.59 -28.49 -1.82
CA LEU A 127 6.95 -28.94 -2.11
C LEU A 127 6.94 -30.10 -3.11
N ASN A 128 7.82 -30.06 -4.10
CA ASN A 128 8.01 -31.12 -5.10
C ASN A 128 6.75 -31.46 -5.90
N VAL A 129 5.93 -30.47 -6.23
CA VAL A 129 4.82 -30.63 -7.18
C VAL A 129 5.41 -31.00 -8.55
N PRO A 130 5.04 -32.15 -9.15
CA PRO A 130 5.53 -32.52 -10.45
C PRO A 130 4.90 -31.62 -11.51
N LEU A 131 5.74 -31.04 -12.35
CA LEU A 131 5.33 -30.35 -13.57
C LEU A 131 5.66 -31.22 -14.78
N CYS A 132 4.92 -31.04 -15.87
CA CYS A 132 5.27 -31.68 -17.14
C CYS A 132 6.66 -31.22 -17.58
N LYS A 133 7.46 -32.16 -18.09
CA LYS A 133 8.84 -31.87 -18.51
C LYS A 133 8.87 -30.78 -19.58
N GLU A 134 7.95 -30.87 -20.54
CA GLU A 134 7.85 -29.96 -21.68
C GLU A 134 7.45 -28.53 -21.24
N ASP A 135 6.65 -28.40 -20.18
CA ASP A 135 6.29 -27.09 -19.61
C ASP A 135 7.51 -26.45 -18.93
N CYS A 136 8.31 -27.25 -18.20
CA CYS A 136 9.58 -26.77 -17.63
C CYS A 136 10.59 -26.34 -18.70
N GLU A 137 10.74 -27.12 -19.77
CA GLU A 137 11.62 -26.78 -20.90
C GLU A 137 11.16 -25.49 -21.59
N ARG A 138 9.86 -25.35 -21.83
CA ARG A 138 9.29 -24.13 -22.42
C ARG A 138 9.46 -22.91 -21.51
N TRP A 139 9.23 -23.06 -20.21
CA TRP A 139 9.44 -21.98 -19.25
C TRP A 139 10.89 -21.50 -19.30
N TRP A 140 11.86 -22.43 -19.31
CA TRP A 140 13.27 -22.06 -19.46
C TRP A 140 13.54 -21.32 -20.78
N GLU A 141 13.05 -21.84 -21.90
CA GLU A 141 13.27 -21.21 -23.22
C GLU A 141 12.71 -19.79 -23.29
N ASP A 142 11.51 -19.56 -22.78
CA ASP A 142 10.87 -18.25 -22.77
C ASP A 142 11.55 -17.27 -21.80
N CYS A 143 12.24 -17.78 -20.77
CA CYS A 143 12.95 -16.99 -19.77
C CYS A 143 14.45 -16.82 -20.02
N ARG A 144 15.08 -17.54 -20.96
CA ARG A 144 16.55 -17.58 -21.11
C ARG A 144 17.20 -16.23 -21.41
N SER A 145 16.45 -15.24 -21.91
CA SER A 145 16.90 -13.87 -22.16
C SER A 145 16.45 -12.87 -21.08
N SER A 146 15.62 -13.29 -20.13
CA SER A 146 15.18 -12.45 -19.01
C SER A 146 16.23 -12.42 -17.90
N PHE A 147 16.31 -11.28 -17.20
CA PHE A 147 17.27 -11.10 -16.12
C PHE A 147 16.69 -11.53 -14.77
N THR A 148 17.50 -12.22 -13.97
CA THR A 148 17.26 -12.40 -12.54
C THR A 148 18.57 -12.32 -11.77
N CYS A 149 18.51 -11.80 -10.55
CA CYS A 149 19.67 -11.62 -9.68
C CYS A 149 19.63 -12.50 -8.42
N LYS A 150 18.70 -13.47 -8.38
CA LYS A 150 18.63 -14.51 -7.34
C LYS A 150 18.30 -15.85 -7.97
N SER A 151 19.03 -16.89 -7.58
CA SER A 151 18.73 -18.27 -7.99
C SER A 151 17.59 -18.92 -7.19
N ASN A 152 17.20 -18.34 -6.06
CA ASN A 152 16.08 -18.80 -5.25
C ASN A 152 15.29 -17.60 -4.72
N TRP A 153 14.06 -17.45 -5.20
CA TRP A 153 13.23 -16.28 -4.92
C TRP A 153 12.46 -16.39 -3.59
N HIS A 154 12.58 -17.49 -2.84
CA HIS A 154 11.96 -17.59 -1.51
C HIS A 154 12.72 -16.87 -0.39
N LYS A 155 13.97 -16.45 -0.61
CA LYS A 155 14.81 -15.88 0.46
C LYS A 155 15.83 -14.87 -0.05
N GLY A 156 16.35 -14.05 0.87
CA GLY A 156 17.48 -13.15 0.61
C GLY A 156 17.13 -11.90 -0.19
N TRP A 157 15.85 -11.51 -0.20
CA TRP A 157 15.38 -10.22 -0.70
C TRP A 157 15.56 -9.14 0.35
N ASN A 158 15.92 -7.94 -0.09
CA ASN A 158 15.82 -6.75 0.73
C ASN A 158 14.44 -6.12 0.54
N TRP A 159 13.58 -6.22 1.54
CA TRP A 159 12.22 -5.67 1.51
C TRP A 159 12.13 -4.23 2.02
N THR A 160 13.25 -3.61 2.43
CA THR A 160 13.24 -2.24 2.96
C THR A 160 12.79 -1.20 1.92
N SER A 161 12.98 -1.48 0.63
CA SER A 161 12.52 -0.61 -0.47
C SER A 161 11.05 -0.81 -0.87
N GLY A 162 10.32 -1.70 -0.19
CA GLY A 162 8.93 -2.06 -0.50
C GLY A 162 7.91 -1.66 0.57
N GLU A 163 8.33 -0.92 1.60
CA GLU A 163 7.37 -0.32 2.52
C GLU A 163 6.77 0.93 1.87
N SER A 164 5.43 1.00 1.87
CA SER A 164 4.71 2.18 1.42
C SER A 164 4.57 3.17 2.58
N PRO A 165 4.69 4.49 2.35
CA PRO A 165 4.36 5.50 3.35
C PRO A 165 2.97 5.24 3.94
N TRP A 166 2.83 5.47 5.26
CA TRP A 166 1.60 5.29 6.04
C TRP A 166 1.06 3.85 6.16
N LYS A 167 1.70 2.82 5.59
CA LYS A 167 1.21 1.42 5.60
C LYS A 167 0.70 0.93 6.96
N ASN A 168 1.37 1.30 8.05
CA ASN A 168 1.04 0.80 9.39
C ASN A 168 -0.10 1.59 10.08
N ASN A 169 -0.47 2.76 9.56
CA ASN A 169 -1.50 3.63 10.14
C ASN A 169 -2.06 4.59 9.06
N ALA A 170 -2.70 4.05 8.02
CA ALA A 170 -3.24 4.84 6.92
C ALA A 170 -4.73 5.15 7.12
N CYS A 171 -5.15 6.33 6.69
CA CYS A 171 -6.58 6.69 6.57
C CYS A 171 -7.24 6.13 5.31
N CYS A 172 -6.46 5.60 4.36
CA CYS A 172 -6.94 5.13 3.06
C CYS A 172 -6.98 3.59 2.98
N SER A 173 -7.86 3.07 2.11
CA SER A 173 -7.87 1.65 1.74
C SER A 173 -6.80 1.34 0.71
N ILE A 174 -6.49 0.05 0.52
CA ILE A 174 -5.61 -0.40 -0.57
C ILE A 174 -6.15 0.05 -1.93
N ASN A 175 -7.46 0.01 -2.16
CA ASN A 175 -8.06 0.43 -3.43
C ASN A 175 -7.84 1.93 -3.65
N THR A 176 -8.08 2.76 -2.63
CA THR A 176 -7.78 4.20 -2.67
C THR A 176 -6.31 4.45 -3.03
N SER A 177 -5.38 3.72 -2.42
CA SER A 177 -3.96 3.88 -2.70
C SER A 177 -3.59 3.54 -4.16
N HIS A 178 -4.21 2.51 -4.75
CA HIS A 178 -3.98 2.15 -6.15
C HIS A 178 -4.56 3.21 -7.10
N GLU A 179 -5.75 3.72 -6.79
CA GLU A 179 -6.46 4.67 -7.66
C GLU A 179 -5.83 6.06 -7.64
N ALA A 180 -5.13 6.42 -6.55
CA ALA A 180 -4.30 7.62 -6.49
C ALA A 180 -3.16 7.62 -7.54
N HIS A 181 -2.72 6.44 -8.00
CA HIS A 181 -1.64 6.30 -8.99
C HIS A 181 -2.13 6.27 -10.44
N ARG A 182 -3.44 6.21 -10.67
CA ARG A 182 -4.01 6.14 -12.02
C ARG A 182 -4.26 7.53 -12.58
N ASN A 183 -4.18 7.63 -13.90
CA ASN A 183 -4.71 8.79 -14.62
C ASN A 183 -6.21 8.59 -14.81
N ILE A 184 -7.03 9.60 -14.50
CA ILE A 184 -8.50 9.52 -14.59
C ILE A 184 -9.04 8.33 -13.77
N SER A 185 -8.84 8.40 -12.45
CA SER A 185 -9.39 7.39 -11.53
C SER A 185 -10.75 7.81 -10.98
N TYR A 186 -11.50 6.86 -10.42
CA TYR A 186 -12.81 7.17 -9.84
C TYR A 186 -12.75 8.12 -8.63
N LEU A 187 -11.57 8.33 -8.04
CA LEU A 187 -11.40 9.23 -6.89
C LEU A 187 -11.78 10.66 -7.27
N TYR A 188 -11.26 11.14 -8.40
CA TYR A 188 -11.36 12.55 -8.80
C TYR A 188 -11.70 12.75 -10.28
N ASN A 189 -11.72 11.67 -11.08
CA ASN A 189 -11.80 11.70 -12.53
C ASN A 189 -10.80 12.70 -13.15
N PHE A 190 -9.65 12.88 -12.50
CA PHE A 190 -8.69 13.90 -12.88
C PHE A 190 -7.68 13.35 -13.88
N ASN A 191 -7.57 14.00 -15.04
CA ASN A 191 -6.57 13.80 -16.06
C ASN A 191 -5.36 14.71 -15.79
N TRP A 192 -4.25 14.08 -15.38
CA TRP A 192 -2.95 14.75 -15.22
C TRP A 192 -2.39 15.22 -16.58
N ASP A 193 -2.81 14.60 -17.69
CA ASP A 193 -2.32 14.87 -19.05
C ASP A 193 -3.24 15.85 -19.82
N HIS A 194 -3.96 16.75 -19.12
CA HIS A 194 -4.95 17.66 -19.72
C HIS A 194 -4.38 18.69 -20.70
N CYS A 195 -3.06 18.91 -20.69
CA CYS A 195 -2.33 19.78 -21.62
C CYS A 195 -1.26 19.02 -22.43
N GLY A 196 -1.47 17.72 -22.64
CA GLY A 196 -0.46 16.81 -23.18
C GLY A 196 0.18 15.96 -22.09
N LYS A 197 1.07 15.06 -22.49
CA LYS A 197 1.71 14.11 -21.57
C LYS A 197 2.57 14.86 -20.54
N MET A 198 2.23 14.70 -19.27
CA MET A 198 2.99 15.26 -18.16
C MET A 198 4.30 14.50 -17.95
N GLU A 199 5.35 15.21 -17.56
CA GLU A 199 6.63 14.58 -17.21
C GLU A 199 6.45 13.59 -16.06
N PRO A 200 7.05 12.38 -16.10
CA PRO A 200 6.87 11.38 -15.06
C PRO A 200 7.23 11.88 -13.66
N ALA A 201 8.31 12.67 -13.53
CA ALA A 201 8.72 13.26 -12.25
C ALA A 201 7.68 14.26 -11.72
N CYS A 202 7.16 15.14 -12.58
CA CYS A 202 6.07 16.06 -12.24
C CYS A 202 4.82 15.31 -11.78
N LYS A 203 4.40 14.29 -12.54
CA LYS A 203 3.23 13.47 -12.22
C LYS A 203 3.38 12.75 -10.89
N GLN A 204 4.59 12.32 -10.54
CA GLN A 204 4.87 11.66 -9.27
C GLN A 204 4.54 12.56 -8.06
N HIS A 205 4.79 13.87 -8.13
CA HIS A 205 4.43 14.79 -7.04
C HIS A 205 2.93 14.89 -6.83
N PHE A 206 2.13 14.90 -7.90
CA PHE A 206 0.67 14.89 -7.80
C PHE A 206 0.11 13.58 -7.21
N ILE A 207 0.76 12.46 -7.50
CA ILE A 207 0.45 11.17 -6.86
C ILE A 207 0.78 11.24 -5.37
N GLN A 208 1.95 11.76 -4.99
CA GLN A 208 2.37 11.91 -3.60
C GLN A 208 1.43 12.84 -2.82
N ASP A 209 1.02 13.95 -3.42
CA ASP A 209 0.01 14.86 -2.89
C ASP A 209 -1.32 14.14 -2.62
N THR A 210 -1.82 13.40 -3.62
CA THR A 210 -3.04 12.61 -3.47
C THR A 210 -2.90 11.56 -2.35
N CYS A 211 -1.77 10.88 -2.26
CA CYS A 211 -1.51 9.93 -1.18
C CYS A 211 -1.39 10.60 0.19
N LEU A 212 -0.75 11.78 0.30
CA LEU A 212 -0.71 12.55 1.54
C LEU A 212 -2.14 12.90 1.97
N TYR A 213 -2.95 13.42 1.06
CA TYR A 213 -4.31 13.85 1.34
C TYR A 213 -5.22 12.69 1.77
N GLU A 214 -5.14 11.54 1.08
CA GLU A 214 -6.03 10.39 1.33
C GLU A 214 -5.55 9.49 2.48
N CYS A 215 -4.25 9.28 2.60
CA CYS A 215 -3.70 8.21 3.44
C CYS A 215 -3.08 8.72 4.74
N SER A 216 -2.69 9.99 4.85
CA SER A 216 -1.98 10.48 6.02
C SER A 216 -2.91 10.66 7.23
N PRO A 217 -2.60 10.06 8.39
CA PRO A 217 -3.32 10.30 9.63
C PRO A 217 -2.91 11.62 10.30
N ASN A 218 -1.94 12.36 9.73
CA ASN A 218 -1.26 13.47 10.39
C ASN A 218 -1.71 14.86 9.91
N LEU A 219 -2.83 14.94 9.19
CA LEU A 219 -3.36 16.23 8.70
C LEU A 219 -4.36 16.90 9.64
N GLY A 220 -4.74 16.23 10.73
CA GLY A 220 -5.74 16.68 11.71
C GLY A 220 -5.67 18.16 12.13
N PRO A 221 -4.49 18.73 12.49
CA PRO A 221 -4.38 20.13 12.90
C PRO A 221 -4.84 21.15 11.84
N TRP A 222 -4.90 20.76 10.57
CA TRP A 222 -5.25 21.64 9.45
C TRP A 222 -6.61 21.33 8.84
N ILE A 223 -7.35 20.37 9.39
CA ILE A 223 -8.71 20.03 8.92
C ILE A 223 -9.69 21.10 9.38
N GLN A 224 -10.47 21.63 8.46
CA GLN A 224 -11.52 22.61 8.70
C GLN A 224 -12.83 22.16 8.07
N LYS A 225 -13.93 22.38 8.80
CA LYS A 225 -15.28 22.17 8.26
C LYS A 225 -15.57 23.17 7.14
N VAL A 226 -16.22 22.68 6.10
CA VAL A 226 -16.69 23.49 4.97
C VAL A 226 -18.10 23.10 4.60
N ASP A 227 -18.84 24.08 4.08
CA ASP A 227 -20.18 23.86 3.53
C ASP A 227 -20.09 23.83 2.00
N GLN A 228 -19.82 22.65 1.45
CA GLN A 228 -19.74 22.41 0.01
C GLN A 228 -20.56 21.18 -0.37
N SER A 229 -21.19 21.20 -1.54
CA SER A 229 -22.07 20.10 -2.00
C SER A 229 -21.35 18.75 -2.14
N TRP A 230 -20.02 18.75 -2.26
CA TRP A 230 -19.21 17.58 -2.56
C TRP A 230 -18.22 17.19 -1.46
N ARG A 231 -18.05 18.00 -0.41
CA ARG A 231 -17.22 17.65 0.77
C ARG A 231 -17.64 18.41 2.02
N ARG A 232 -17.38 17.81 3.19
CA ARG A 232 -17.73 18.37 4.51
C ARG A 232 -16.54 19.00 5.23
N GLU A 233 -15.34 18.61 4.86
CA GLU A 233 -14.09 19.05 5.48
C GLU A 233 -13.02 19.24 4.41
N ARG A 234 -12.04 20.09 4.69
CA ARG A 234 -10.84 20.27 3.85
C ARG A 234 -9.63 20.49 4.71
N ILE A 235 -8.45 20.28 4.14
CA ILE A 235 -7.22 20.83 4.71
C ILE A 235 -7.03 22.30 4.30
N LEU A 236 -6.40 23.08 5.17
CA LEU A 236 -6.04 24.47 4.90
C LEU A 236 -4.71 24.84 5.58
N ASN A 237 -3.81 25.46 4.82
CA ASN A 237 -2.51 25.95 5.25
C ASN A 237 -1.61 24.88 5.90
N VAL A 238 -1.66 23.64 5.42
CA VAL A 238 -0.70 22.60 5.83
C VAL A 238 0.71 23.08 5.47
N PRO A 239 1.64 23.19 6.43
CA PRO A 239 2.96 23.77 6.20
C PRO A 239 3.83 22.76 5.45
N LEU A 240 3.91 22.85 4.12
CA LEU A 240 4.77 21.96 3.35
C LEU A 240 6.24 22.34 3.48
N CYS A 241 7.08 21.32 3.47
CA CYS A 241 8.53 21.45 3.39
C CYS A 241 8.91 22.31 2.17
N LYS A 242 9.81 23.30 2.37
CA LYS A 242 10.23 24.20 1.29
C LYS A 242 10.85 23.43 0.11
N GLU A 243 11.68 22.43 0.43
CA GLU A 243 12.36 21.57 -0.53
C GLU A 243 11.39 20.66 -1.31
N ASP A 244 10.23 20.31 -0.74
CA ASP A 244 9.20 19.55 -1.48
C ASP A 244 8.56 20.44 -2.53
N CYS A 245 8.27 21.70 -2.19
CA CYS A 245 7.73 22.67 -3.14
C CYS A 245 8.73 23.04 -4.23
N GLU A 246 10.01 23.23 -3.88
CA GLU A 246 11.08 23.51 -4.85
C GLU A 246 11.27 22.35 -5.83
N ARG A 247 11.32 21.10 -5.33
CA ARG A 247 11.44 19.92 -6.20
C ARG A 247 10.21 19.70 -7.08
N TRP A 248 9.01 19.85 -6.52
CA TRP A 248 7.77 19.74 -7.29
C TRP A 248 7.75 20.74 -8.44
N TRP A 249 8.07 22.00 -8.16
CA TRP A 249 8.12 23.04 -9.19
C TRP A 249 9.19 22.76 -10.25
N GLU A 250 10.38 22.31 -9.83
CA GLU A 250 11.49 21.97 -10.74
C GLU A 250 11.11 20.85 -11.71
N ASP A 251 10.61 19.73 -11.18
CA ASP A 251 10.24 18.56 -11.96
C ASP A 251 9.07 18.83 -12.91
N CYS A 252 8.25 19.86 -12.61
CA CYS A 252 7.15 20.30 -13.45
C CYS A 252 7.52 21.40 -14.44
N ARG A 253 8.75 21.95 -14.44
CA ARG A 253 9.11 23.14 -15.22
C ARG A 253 8.82 23.02 -16.72
N SER A 254 9.02 21.84 -17.31
CA SER A 254 8.74 21.55 -18.73
C SER A 254 7.36 20.96 -19.00
N SER A 255 6.59 20.63 -17.96
CA SER A 255 5.20 20.20 -18.10
C SER A 255 4.29 21.40 -18.38
N TYR A 256 3.08 21.12 -18.89
CA TYR A 256 2.13 22.15 -19.30
C TYR A 256 0.83 22.06 -18.50
N THR A 257 0.21 23.21 -18.29
CA THR A 257 -1.13 23.33 -17.72
C THR A 257 -1.84 24.53 -18.36
N CYS A 258 -3.12 24.70 -18.04
CA CYS A 258 -3.94 25.82 -18.51
C CYS A 258 -4.48 26.67 -17.35
N LYS A 259 -4.13 26.35 -16.10
CA LYS A 259 -4.68 27.00 -14.90
C LYS A 259 -3.64 27.20 -13.81
N SER A 260 -3.75 28.33 -13.10
CA SER A 260 -3.03 28.63 -11.86
C SER A 260 -3.72 28.15 -10.59
N ASN A 261 -4.92 27.56 -10.71
CA ASN A 261 -5.66 26.96 -9.60
C ASN A 261 -6.50 25.79 -10.12
N TRP A 262 -6.24 24.60 -9.61
CA TRP A 262 -6.80 23.33 -10.09
C TRP A 262 -7.99 22.85 -9.24
N HIS A 263 -8.32 23.55 -8.17
CA HIS A 263 -9.44 23.19 -7.32
C HIS A 263 -10.80 23.51 -7.96
N LYS A 264 -10.86 24.36 -8.99
CA LYS A 264 -12.12 24.81 -9.62
C LYS A 264 -11.92 25.25 -11.07
N GLY A 265 -13.03 25.42 -11.79
CA GLY A 265 -13.04 26.06 -13.11
C GLY A 265 -12.56 25.17 -14.25
N TRP A 266 -12.75 23.85 -14.13
CA TRP A 266 -12.51 22.86 -15.17
C TRP A 266 -13.77 22.62 -16.01
N ASN A 267 -13.59 22.22 -17.26
CA ASN A 267 -14.66 21.67 -18.06
C ASN A 267 -14.73 20.15 -17.86
N TRP A 268 -15.90 19.64 -17.45
CA TRP A 268 -16.14 18.23 -17.12
C TRP A 268 -17.04 17.50 -18.14
N THR A 269 -17.39 18.11 -19.28
CA THR A 269 -18.31 17.52 -20.27
C THR A 269 -17.87 16.13 -20.76
N SER A 270 -16.56 15.86 -20.79
CA SER A 270 -16.00 14.57 -21.20
C SER A 270 -15.94 13.51 -20.08
N GLY A 271 -16.46 13.82 -18.89
CA GLY A 271 -16.39 12.94 -17.71
C GLY A 271 -15.09 13.07 -16.89
N TYR A 272 -14.12 13.84 -17.37
CA TYR A 272 -12.87 14.18 -16.70
C TYR A 272 -12.54 15.66 -16.94
N ASN A 273 -11.58 16.22 -16.19
CA ASN A 273 -11.23 17.63 -16.32
C ASN A 273 -10.52 17.91 -17.66
N THR A 274 -10.98 18.96 -18.32
CA THR A 274 -10.40 19.50 -19.55
C THR A 274 -10.25 21.01 -19.41
N CYS A 275 -9.27 21.57 -20.12
CA CYS A 275 -9.06 23.01 -20.15
C CYS A 275 -10.29 23.74 -20.70
N PRO A 276 -10.72 24.85 -20.07
CA PRO A 276 -11.74 25.73 -20.62
C PRO A 276 -11.34 26.25 -22.01
N VAL A 277 -12.32 26.48 -22.89
CA VAL A 277 -12.11 26.86 -24.31
C VAL A 277 -11.20 28.08 -24.51
N LYS A 278 -11.16 29.00 -23.53
CA LYS A 278 -10.37 30.25 -23.60
C LYS A 278 -9.01 30.18 -22.89
N GLU A 279 -8.67 29.05 -22.28
CA GLU A 279 -7.41 28.89 -21.54
C GLU A 279 -6.43 28.03 -22.33
N ALA A 280 -5.36 28.64 -22.81
CA ALA A 280 -4.31 27.97 -23.56
C ALA A 280 -3.36 27.19 -22.64
N CYS A 281 -2.81 26.09 -23.14
CA CYS A 281 -1.77 25.36 -22.42
C CYS A 281 -0.43 26.11 -22.50
N HIS A 282 0.17 26.39 -21.34
CA HIS A 282 1.50 26.97 -21.20
C HIS A 282 2.34 26.18 -20.19
N PRO A 283 3.68 26.32 -20.22
CA PRO A 283 4.55 25.69 -19.24
C PRO A 283 4.15 26.08 -17.81
N PHE A 284 4.35 25.18 -16.84
CA PHE A 284 4.04 25.46 -15.43
C PHE A 284 4.58 26.81 -14.92
N PRO A 285 5.82 27.24 -15.24
CA PRO A 285 6.34 28.54 -14.81
C PRO A 285 5.50 29.76 -15.24
N PHE A 286 4.70 29.65 -16.31
CA PHE A 286 3.78 30.70 -16.74
C PHE A 286 2.62 30.89 -15.74
N TYR A 287 2.01 29.79 -15.30
CA TYR A 287 0.89 29.80 -14.34
C TYR A 287 1.34 29.83 -12.88
N PHE A 288 2.55 29.33 -12.60
CA PHE A 288 3.15 29.23 -11.28
C PHE A 288 4.57 29.81 -11.32
N PRO A 289 4.73 31.13 -11.16
CA PRO A 289 6.04 31.78 -11.34
C PRO A 289 7.10 31.37 -10.32
N THR A 290 6.71 30.82 -9.18
CA THR A 290 7.62 30.38 -8.11
C THR A 290 7.15 29.07 -7.47
N PRO A 291 8.05 28.31 -6.80
CA PRO A 291 7.67 27.14 -6.01
C PRO A 291 6.59 27.43 -4.97
N ALA A 292 6.67 28.60 -4.32
CA ALA A 292 5.67 29.02 -3.34
C ALA A 292 4.30 29.26 -3.99
N HIS A 293 4.27 29.86 -5.18
CA HIS A 293 3.03 30.05 -5.91
C HIS A 293 2.40 28.71 -6.31
N LEU A 294 3.20 27.72 -6.75
CA LEU A 294 2.71 26.38 -7.04
C LEU A 294 2.02 25.74 -5.82
N CYS A 295 2.76 25.57 -4.73
CA CYS A 295 2.23 24.91 -3.53
C CYS A 295 1.03 25.64 -2.90
N ASN A 296 1.06 26.98 -2.88
CA ASN A 296 0.01 27.76 -2.25
C ASN A 296 -1.26 27.81 -3.10
N GLU A 297 -1.16 27.97 -4.42
CA GLU A 297 -2.32 28.33 -5.25
C GLU A 297 -3.00 27.13 -5.92
N ILE A 298 -2.25 26.09 -6.28
CA ILE A 298 -2.77 25.00 -7.11
C ILE A 298 -4.00 24.33 -6.49
N TRP A 299 -4.02 24.16 -5.17
CA TRP A 299 -5.14 23.60 -4.41
C TRP A 299 -5.81 24.61 -3.46
N THR A 300 -5.84 25.90 -3.83
CA THR A 300 -6.51 26.97 -3.06
C THR A 300 -6.09 27.00 -1.58
N HIS A 301 -4.78 27.11 -1.30
CA HIS A 301 -4.20 27.16 0.04
C HIS A 301 -4.46 25.91 0.91
N SER A 302 -4.67 24.74 0.29
CA SER A 302 -4.59 23.49 1.04
C SER A 302 -3.22 23.35 1.70
N TYR A 303 -2.17 23.77 0.99
CA TYR A 303 -0.81 23.88 1.48
C TYR A 303 -0.34 25.32 1.58
N LYS A 304 0.65 25.53 2.44
CA LYS A 304 1.44 26.75 2.54
C LYS A 304 2.91 26.39 2.65
N VAL A 305 3.78 27.03 1.88
CA VAL A 305 5.23 26.81 2.03
C VAL A 305 5.70 27.21 3.42
N SER A 306 6.43 26.32 4.08
CA SER A 306 7.02 26.57 5.39
C SER A 306 8.24 27.48 5.30
N ASN A 307 8.38 28.39 6.26
CA ASN A 307 9.55 29.26 6.40
C ASN A 307 10.62 28.66 7.33
N TYR A 308 10.35 27.52 7.96
CA TYR A 308 11.31 26.92 8.89
C TYR A 308 12.43 26.20 8.12
N SER A 309 13.63 26.17 8.69
CA SER A 309 14.83 25.51 8.12
C SER A 309 14.86 24.01 8.40
N ARG A 310 15.22 23.18 7.41
CA ARG A 310 15.38 21.71 7.48
C ARG A 310 15.85 21.17 8.84
N GLY A 311 15.15 20.16 9.38
CA GLY A 311 15.38 19.58 10.72
C GLY A 311 14.55 20.15 11.90
N SER A 312 13.91 21.31 11.75
CA SER A 312 13.06 21.93 12.78
C SER A 312 11.87 21.09 13.29
N GLY A 313 11.39 20.12 12.49
CA GLY A 313 10.17 19.38 12.81
C GLY A 313 8.90 20.26 12.84
N ARG A 314 8.81 21.24 11.91
CA ARG A 314 7.71 22.22 11.82
C ARG A 314 7.03 22.27 10.43
N TRP A 315 7.19 21.24 9.62
CA TRP A 315 6.54 21.14 8.32
C TRP A 315 6.20 19.67 8.01
N ILE A 316 5.18 19.49 7.19
CA ILE A 316 4.76 18.22 6.63
C ILE A 316 5.57 17.95 5.37
N GLN A 317 6.08 16.72 5.26
CA GLN A 317 6.67 16.18 4.05
C GLN A 317 5.59 15.48 3.22
N MET A 318 5.61 15.73 1.92
CA MET A 318 4.65 15.14 0.99
C MET A 318 4.93 13.64 0.76
N TRP A 319 6.19 13.23 0.90
CA TRP A 319 6.61 11.85 0.83
C TRP A 319 7.85 11.62 1.71
N PHE A 320 8.00 10.42 2.27
CA PHE A 320 9.13 10.02 3.10
C PHE A 320 9.47 8.55 2.87
N ASP A 321 10.72 8.18 3.14
CA ASP A 321 11.15 6.78 3.15
C ASP A 321 10.69 6.13 4.45
N PRO A 322 9.75 5.16 4.41
CA PRO A 322 9.23 4.51 5.61
C PRO A 322 10.28 3.76 6.43
N ALA A 323 11.43 3.42 5.85
CA ALA A 323 12.56 2.84 6.59
C ALA A 323 13.06 3.76 7.73
N HIS A 324 12.79 5.07 7.64
CA HIS A 324 13.17 6.07 8.63
C HIS A 324 12.00 6.52 9.53
N GLY A 325 10.84 5.85 9.43
CA GLY A 325 9.62 6.23 10.13
C GLY A 325 8.90 7.42 9.47
N ASN A 326 7.71 7.74 9.97
CA ASN A 326 6.89 8.85 9.46
C ASN A 326 7.26 10.16 10.18
N PRO A 327 7.94 11.11 9.51
CA PRO A 327 8.38 12.35 10.14
C PRO A 327 7.23 13.32 10.43
N ASN A 328 6.05 13.12 9.82
CA ASN A 328 4.90 14.01 9.96
C ASN A 328 4.17 13.83 11.29
N GLU A 329 4.39 12.71 12.00
CA GLU A 329 3.71 12.40 13.25
C GLU A 329 4.03 13.43 14.35
N GLU A 330 5.32 13.69 14.58
CA GLU A 330 5.76 14.65 15.59
C GLU A 330 5.39 16.08 15.23
N VAL A 331 5.33 16.39 13.94
CA VAL A 331 4.88 17.70 13.45
C VAL A 331 3.40 17.90 13.78
N ALA A 332 2.55 16.92 13.50
CA ALA A 332 1.13 16.99 13.82
C ALA A 332 0.88 17.11 15.33
N LYS A 333 1.62 16.36 16.15
CA LYS A 333 1.57 16.47 17.63
C LYS A 333 1.94 17.88 18.10
N PHE A 334 3.02 18.46 17.56
CA PHE A 334 3.45 19.81 17.91
C PHE A 334 2.34 20.85 17.63
N TYR A 335 1.76 20.83 16.43
CA TYR A 335 0.70 21.78 16.06
C TYR A 335 -0.59 21.53 16.85
N ALA A 336 -0.98 20.27 17.10
CA ALA A 336 -2.14 19.93 17.91
C ALA A 336 -2.00 20.45 19.37
N ALA A 337 -0.82 20.33 19.97
CA ALA A 337 -0.54 20.86 21.30
C ALA A 337 -0.65 22.40 21.33
N ALA A 338 -0.01 23.06 20.36
CA ALA A 338 -0.07 24.52 20.25
C ALA A 338 -1.50 25.05 20.07
N MET A 339 -2.35 24.33 19.32
CA MET A 339 -3.74 24.72 19.06
C MET A 339 -4.69 24.42 20.23
N SER A 340 -4.40 23.39 21.02
CA SER A 340 -5.24 23.00 22.17
C SER A 340 -4.97 23.84 23.43
N GLY A 341 -4.00 24.76 23.40
CA GLY A 341 -3.62 25.57 24.56
C GLY A 341 -2.89 24.79 25.64
N ALA A 342 -2.60 23.51 25.42
CA ALA A 342 -1.70 22.71 26.24
C ALA A 342 -0.26 23.15 25.94
N GLY A 343 0.26 24.08 26.73
CA GLY A 343 1.65 24.53 26.63
C GLY A 343 2.62 23.34 26.61
N LEU A 344 3.68 23.46 25.80
CA LEU A 344 4.77 22.48 25.74
C LEU A 344 5.23 22.12 27.16
N PRO A 345 5.30 20.82 27.54
CA PRO A 345 5.99 20.43 28.76
C PRO A 345 7.49 20.54 28.50
N GLY A 346 8.06 21.74 28.71
CA GLY A 346 9.48 21.98 28.48
C GLY A 346 9.93 23.40 28.77
N ALA A 347 10.59 23.56 29.92
CA ALA A 347 11.42 24.69 30.34
C ALA A 347 10.71 25.96 30.87
N TRP A 348 10.01 25.83 32.00
CA TRP A 348 10.04 26.87 33.03
C TRP A 348 10.87 26.37 34.21
N PRO A 349 11.95 27.06 34.65
CA PRO A 349 12.69 26.66 35.84
C PRO A 349 11.80 26.85 37.08
N PRO A 350 11.51 25.81 37.89
CA PRO A 350 10.66 25.92 39.06
C PRO A 350 11.40 26.53 40.27
N LEU A 351 12.34 27.46 40.03
CA LEU A 351 13.20 28.02 41.07
C LEU A 351 12.87 29.48 41.43
N LEU A 352 12.06 30.19 40.64
CA LEU A 352 11.69 31.59 40.95
C LEU A 352 10.45 31.73 41.86
N CYS A 353 9.57 30.72 41.92
CA CYS A 353 8.38 30.78 42.78
C CYS A 353 8.64 30.36 44.24
N LEU A 354 9.71 29.60 44.53
CA LEU A 354 10.07 29.19 45.89
C LEU A 354 10.84 30.28 46.67
N ALA A 355 11.54 31.19 45.99
CA ALA A 355 12.25 32.28 46.65
C ALA A 355 11.31 33.37 47.21
N LEU A 356 10.19 33.62 46.53
CA LEU A 356 9.21 34.64 46.95
C LEU A 356 8.33 34.19 48.12
N THR A 357 8.07 32.89 48.28
CA THR A 357 7.29 32.37 49.40
C THR A 357 8.12 32.28 50.70
N VAL A 358 9.42 31.97 50.61
CA VAL A 358 10.31 31.93 51.79
C VAL A 358 10.58 33.35 52.33
N HIS A 359 10.73 34.36 51.46
CA HIS A 359 10.90 35.75 51.91
C HIS A 359 9.62 36.31 52.57
N TRP A 360 8.44 35.90 52.08
CA TRP A 360 7.16 36.30 52.67
C TRP A 360 6.88 35.63 54.03
N LEU A 361 7.31 34.38 54.20
CA LEU A 361 7.18 33.65 55.48
C LEU A 361 8.17 34.12 56.55
N LEU A 362 9.38 34.54 56.18
CA LEU A 362 10.36 35.11 57.11
C LEU A 362 10.04 36.56 57.54
N SER A 363 9.17 37.26 56.79
CA SER A 363 8.79 38.66 57.08
C SER A 363 7.59 38.79 58.03
N ARG A 364 7.03 37.68 58.54
CA ARG A 364 5.81 37.67 59.39
C ARG A 364 6.01 36.98 60.74
N ALA A 365 7.21 36.98 61.29
CA ALA A 365 7.40 36.68 62.72
C ALA A 365 7.15 37.97 63.53
N PRO A 366 6.10 38.04 64.36
CA PRO A 366 5.89 39.17 65.27
C PRO A 366 6.88 39.07 66.43
N PHE A 367 7.72 40.10 66.59
CA PHE A 367 8.41 40.38 67.84
C PHE A 367 7.39 40.92 68.85
N THR A 368 7.22 40.22 69.95
CA THR A 368 6.69 40.75 71.21
C THR A 368 7.56 40.23 72.34
N PHE A 369 8.25 41.17 72.99
CA PHE A 369 8.85 41.04 74.31
C PHE A 369 7.80 41.32 75.38
#